data_AF-A0A1V2C6F8-F1
#
_entry.id   AF-A0A1V2C6F8-F1
#
_cell.length_a   1.000
_cell.length_b   1.000
_cell.length_c   1.000
_cell.angle_alpha   90.00
_cell.angle_beta   90.00
_cell.angle_gamma   90.00
#
_symmetry.space_group_name_H-M   'P 1'
#
loop_
_entity.id
_entity.type
_entity.pdbx_description
1 polymer ?
#
loop_
_entity_poly.entity_id
_entity_poly.type
_entity_poly.pdbx_seq_one_letter_code
_entity_poly.pdbx_strand_id
1 'polypeptide(L)'
;MQNQQKSIPPFKAVSSKPILWLNFVFGLFWVCFVLFFVAGIVFLLFSSHEEIGLDVIAYVFLFLIFFIALAGIVVLLIYSRKKIYTTTVIDEKGIRYLNKFNNKIVKELPWNSFAKREKLEYVFEVPKFDVSSQMPMKSLFDQFYWPVLIDNKVTVHNDAFLGRHFFVMFYVNRLELIRTFLLGVAHYRPDITVDPIIFTNHYINPENYSIDYRQQKRVRIMSAVFCIVVLGLIYYFVN
;
A
#
# COMPACT_ATOMS: atom_id res chain seq x y z
N MET A 1 -10.28 22.92 -38.89
CA MET A 1 -10.73 22.14 -37.72
C MET A 1 -10.05 22.73 -36.50
N GLN A 2 -10.79 23.44 -35.65
CA GLN A 2 -10.23 24.10 -34.46
C GLN A 2 -9.79 23.03 -33.45
N ASN A 3 -8.49 22.99 -33.18
CA ASN A 3 -7.92 22.23 -32.06
C ASN A 3 -8.52 22.81 -30.78
N GLN A 4 -9.55 22.16 -30.25
CA GLN A 4 -9.99 22.40 -28.88
C GLN A 4 -8.79 22.03 -27.99
N GLN A 5 -8.11 23.05 -27.48
CA GLN A 5 -7.09 22.90 -26.47
C GLN A 5 -7.80 22.37 -25.22
N LYS A 6 -7.92 21.04 -25.13
CA LYS A 6 -8.64 20.35 -24.07
C LYS A 6 -7.99 20.75 -22.75
N SER A 7 -8.69 21.57 -21.97
CA SER A 7 -8.18 22.09 -20.71
C SER A 7 -8.07 20.95 -19.71
N ILE A 8 -6.88 20.75 -19.16
CA ILE A 8 -6.65 19.81 -18.07
C ILE A 8 -7.55 20.22 -16.89
N PRO A 9 -8.30 19.30 -16.26
CA PRO A 9 -9.20 19.66 -15.16
C PRO A 9 -8.41 20.24 -13.98
N PRO A 10 -9.02 21.09 -13.14
CA PRO A 10 -8.31 21.73 -12.04
C PRO A 10 -7.74 20.70 -11.07
N PHE A 11 -6.48 20.91 -10.69
CA PHE A 11 -5.81 20.08 -9.71
C PHE A 11 -6.39 20.33 -8.31
N LYS A 12 -6.68 19.26 -7.57
CA LYS A 12 -7.14 19.33 -6.18
C LYS A 12 -6.35 18.36 -5.34
N ALA A 13 -5.77 18.86 -4.25
CA ALA A 13 -5.02 18.05 -3.31
C ALA A 13 -5.89 16.93 -2.70
N VAL A 14 -5.30 15.75 -2.51
CA VAL A 14 -5.94 14.59 -1.91
C VAL A 14 -5.05 13.99 -0.84
N SER A 15 -5.65 13.65 0.30
CA SER A 15 -5.01 12.87 1.35
C SER A 15 -5.61 11.46 1.40
N SER A 16 -4.77 10.47 1.70
CA SER A 16 -5.18 9.08 1.88
C SER A 16 -6.12 8.93 3.07
N LYS A 17 -7.18 8.14 2.90
CA LYS A 17 -8.20 7.83 3.90
C LYS A 17 -8.13 6.36 4.26
N PRO A 18 -7.64 5.98 5.46
CA PRO A 18 -7.62 4.59 5.90
C PRO A 18 -9.00 3.94 5.87
N ILE A 19 -9.03 2.63 5.65
CA ILE A 19 -10.23 1.81 5.88
C ILE A 19 -10.41 1.60 7.39
N LEU A 20 -11.22 2.43 8.04
CA LEU A 20 -11.40 2.42 9.50
C LEU A 20 -11.84 1.07 10.07
N TRP A 21 -12.80 0.40 9.43
CA TRP A 21 -13.28 -0.91 9.88
C TRP A 21 -12.16 -1.96 9.87
N LEU A 22 -11.36 -2.00 8.80
CA LEU A 22 -10.27 -2.96 8.68
C LEU A 22 -9.16 -2.65 9.70
N ASN A 23 -8.89 -1.36 9.95
CA ASN A 23 -7.97 -0.94 11.01
C ASN A 23 -8.44 -1.40 12.38
N PHE A 24 -9.76 -1.35 12.65
CA PHE A 24 -10.33 -1.86 13.90
C PHE A 24 -10.14 -3.37 14.04
N VAL A 25 -10.42 -4.14 12.98
CA VAL A 25 -10.19 -5.61 12.96
C VAL A 25 -8.72 -5.94 13.21
N PHE A 26 -7.79 -5.28 12.51
CA PHE A 26 -6.36 -5.47 12.75
C PHE A 26 -5.95 -5.02 14.15
N GLY A 27 -6.52 -3.92 14.67
CA GLY A 27 -6.31 -3.46 16.03
C GLY A 27 -6.69 -4.52 17.06
N LEU A 28 -7.89 -5.07 16.94
CA LEU A 28 -8.38 -6.12 17.82
C LEU A 28 -7.52 -7.39 17.71
N PHE A 29 -7.16 -7.79 16.50
CA PHE A 29 -6.25 -8.91 16.27
C PHE A 29 -4.93 -8.72 17.03
N TRP A 30 -4.29 -7.55 16.91
CA TRP A 30 -3.03 -7.26 17.61
C TRP A 30 -3.18 -7.27 19.12
N VAL A 31 -4.29 -6.78 19.67
CA VAL A 31 -4.58 -6.84 21.11
C VAL A 31 -4.71 -8.30 21.56
N CYS A 32 -5.53 -9.10 20.89
CA CYS A 32 -5.67 -10.53 21.19
C CYS A 32 -4.34 -11.28 21.05
N PHE A 33 -3.56 -10.95 20.02
CA PHE A 33 -2.25 -11.55 19.77
C PHE A 33 -1.25 -11.25 20.90
N VAL A 34 -1.17 -9.99 21.37
CA VAL A 34 -0.33 -9.63 22.52
C VAL A 34 -0.82 -10.32 23.79
N LEU A 35 -2.13 -10.32 24.04
CA LEU A 35 -2.72 -10.98 25.21
C LEU A 35 -2.43 -12.48 25.22
N PHE A 36 -2.42 -13.15 24.07
CA PHE A 36 -2.05 -14.56 23.96
C PHE A 36 -0.61 -14.81 24.48
N PHE A 37 0.37 -13.99 24.05
CA PHE A 37 1.74 -14.16 24.53
C PHE A 37 1.90 -13.79 26.01
N VAL A 38 1.25 -12.71 26.47
CA VAL A 38 1.29 -12.33 27.88
C VAL A 38 0.65 -13.41 28.75
N ALA A 39 -0.52 -13.91 28.37
CA ALA A 39 -1.20 -14.99 29.08
C ALA A 39 -0.38 -16.27 29.09
N GLY A 40 0.29 -16.62 27.98
CA GLY A 40 1.19 -17.77 27.93
C GLY A 40 2.39 -17.63 28.88
N ILE A 41 3.01 -16.44 28.95
CA ILE A 41 4.11 -16.19 29.90
C ILE A 41 3.60 -16.33 31.34
N VAL A 42 2.46 -15.70 31.66
CA VAL A 42 1.85 -15.79 32.99
C VAL A 42 1.51 -17.23 33.34
N PHE A 43 0.85 -17.96 32.43
CA PHE A 43 0.51 -19.36 32.62
C PHE A 43 1.74 -20.23 32.91
N LEU A 44 2.83 -20.03 32.15
CA LEU A 44 4.09 -20.73 32.41
C LEU A 44 4.64 -20.38 33.78
N LEU A 45 4.69 -19.09 34.17
CA LEU A 45 5.22 -18.68 35.48
C LEU A 45 4.45 -19.23 36.69
N PHE A 46 3.15 -19.48 36.55
CA PHE A 46 2.29 -19.97 37.63
C PHE A 46 2.08 -21.49 37.63
N SER A 47 2.50 -22.19 36.58
CA SER A 47 2.36 -23.64 36.47
C SER A 47 3.72 -24.32 36.56
N SER A 48 3.78 -25.50 37.19
CA SER A 48 5.01 -26.27 37.20
C SER A 48 5.22 -27.00 35.86
N HIS A 49 6.47 -27.28 35.51
CA HIS A 49 6.79 -28.06 34.31
C HIS A 49 6.17 -29.48 34.34
N GLU A 50 6.04 -30.07 35.54
CA GLU A 50 5.37 -31.35 35.77
C GLU A 50 3.87 -31.31 35.46
N GLU A 51 3.17 -30.25 35.88
CA GLU A 51 1.73 -30.06 35.59
C GLU A 51 1.44 -29.88 34.10
N ILE A 52 2.38 -29.27 33.36
CA ILE A 52 2.28 -29.06 31.91
C ILE A 52 2.69 -30.33 31.14
N GLY A 53 3.32 -31.31 31.80
CA GLY A 53 3.82 -32.53 31.17
C GLY A 53 5.03 -32.30 30.28
N LEU A 54 5.83 -31.26 30.57
CA LEU A 54 7.06 -30.93 29.83
C LEU A 54 8.29 -31.24 30.68
N ASP A 55 9.37 -31.65 30.04
CA ASP A 55 10.66 -31.65 30.71
C ASP A 55 11.14 -30.21 30.96
N VAL A 56 12.07 -30.05 31.90
CA VAL A 56 12.59 -28.73 32.30
C VAL A 56 13.13 -27.96 31.10
N ILE A 57 13.78 -28.66 30.17
CA ILE A 57 14.39 -28.06 28.99
C ILE A 57 13.32 -27.50 28.06
N ALA A 58 12.30 -28.28 27.68
CA ALA A 58 11.22 -27.82 26.81
C ALA A 58 10.41 -26.69 27.45
N TYR A 59 10.17 -26.75 28.77
CA TYR A 59 9.50 -25.66 29.50
C TYR A 59 10.28 -24.34 29.39
N VAL A 60 11.60 -24.36 29.61
CA VAL A 60 12.44 -23.16 29.49
C VAL A 60 12.46 -22.63 28.05
N PHE A 61 12.56 -23.51 27.05
CA PHE A 61 12.50 -23.09 25.65
C PHE A 61 11.15 -22.47 25.28
N LEU A 62 10.05 -23.05 25.74
CA LEU A 62 8.71 -22.50 25.49
C LEU A 62 8.57 -21.10 26.10
N PHE A 63 9.03 -20.91 27.35
CA PHE A 63 9.07 -19.59 27.98
C PHE A 63 9.88 -18.58 27.17
N LEU A 64 11.08 -18.97 26.71
CA LEU A 64 11.94 -18.10 25.89
C LEU A 64 11.29 -17.74 24.56
N ILE A 65 10.61 -18.69 23.89
CA ILE A 65 9.88 -18.43 22.64
C ILE A 65 8.82 -17.35 22.87
N PHE A 66 8.01 -17.50 23.91
CA PHE A 66 6.97 -16.53 24.25
C PHE A 66 7.56 -15.15 24.60
N PHE A 67 8.64 -15.12 25.37
CA PHE A 67 9.32 -13.89 25.76
C PHE A 67 9.94 -13.16 24.55
N ILE A 68 10.68 -13.87 23.70
CA ILE A 68 11.29 -13.32 22.49
C ILE A 68 10.22 -12.82 21.52
N ALA A 69 9.12 -13.58 21.34
CA ALA A 69 8.00 -13.15 20.51
C ALA A 69 7.40 -11.84 21.03
N LEU A 70 7.14 -11.73 22.34
CA LEU A 70 6.61 -10.51 22.95
C LEU A 70 7.57 -9.32 22.78
N ALA A 71 8.86 -9.52 23.04
CA ALA A 71 9.89 -8.49 22.85
C ALA A 71 9.95 -8.02 21.38
N GLY A 72 9.90 -8.96 20.43
CA GLY A 72 9.84 -8.68 19.00
C GLY A 72 8.62 -7.85 18.60
N ILE A 73 7.45 -8.16 19.16
CA ILE A 73 6.22 -7.36 18.94
C ILE A 73 6.42 -5.94 19.46
N VAL A 74 6.95 -5.76 20.67
CA VAL A 74 7.20 -4.41 21.24
C VAL A 74 8.16 -3.61 20.36
N VAL A 75 9.28 -4.22 19.93
CA VAL A 75 10.24 -3.57 19.04
C VAL A 75 9.58 -3.18 17.71
N LEU A 76 8.78 -4.07 17.11
CA LEU A 76 8.05 -3.81 15.88
C LEU A 76 7.09 -2.62 16.02
N LEU A 77 6.31 -2.57 17.10
CA LEU A 77 5.38 -1.47 17.39
C LEU A 77 6.12 -0.13 17.56
N ILE A 78 7.26 -0.12 18.25
CA ILE A 78 8.08 1.09 18.44
C ILE A 78 8.65 1.54 17.09
N TYR A 79 9.19 0.61 16.30
CA TYR A 79 9.76 0.91 14.98
C TYR A 79 8.69 1.48 14.05
N SER A 80 7.51 0.85 13.99
CA SER A 80 6.43 1.25 13.09
C SER A 80 5.92 2.65 13.42
N ARG A 81 5.75 2.97 14.70
CA ARG A 81 5.33 4.30 15.14
C ARG A 81 6.35 5.38 14.80
N LYS A 82 7.64 5.06 14.73
CA LYS A 82 8.69 6.06 14.48
C LYS A 82 8.99 6.27 13.00
N LYS A 83 9.03 5.21 12.20
CA LYS A 83 9.65 5.24 10.87
C LYS A 83 8.67 5.00 9.71
N ILE A 84 7.48 4.46 9.97
CA ILE A 84 6.57 4.05 8.90
C ILE A 84 5.51 5.13 8.65
N TYR A 85 5.33 5.52 7.39
CA TYR A 85 4.28 6.47 7.02
C TYR A 85 2.89 5.84 7.08
N THR A 86 1.92 6.65 7.45
CA THR A 86 0.50 6.28 7.60
C THR A 86 -0.40 7.10 6.68
N THR A 87 0.12 8.13 6.02
CA THR A 87 -0.69 8.99 5.17
C THR A 87 0.11 9.44 3.97
N THR A 88 -0.50 9.31 2.80
CA THR A 88 0.00 9.87 1.55
C THR A 88 -0.81 11.12 1.23
N VAL A 89 -0.15 12.23 0.97
CA VAL A 89 -0.76 13.50 0.54
C VAL A 89 -0.18 13.84 -0.82
N ILE A 90 -1.04 14.12 -1.79
CA ILE A 90 -0.67 14.57 -3.12
C ILE A 90 -1.26 15.95 -3.31
N ASP A 91 -0.41 16.95 -3.53
CA ASP A 91 -0.79 18.37 -3.63
C ASP A 91 0.02 19.09 -4.74
N GLU A 92 -0.07 20.43 -4.81
CA GLU A 92 0.64 21.21 -5.83
C GLU A 92 2.17 21.18 -5.68
N LYS A 93 2.69 20.76 -4.52
CA LYS A 93 4.13 20.69 -4.26
C LYS A 93 4.70 19.34 -4.67
N GLY A 94 3.92 18.26 -4.53
CA GLY A 94 4.36 16.92 -4.85
C GLY A 94 3.60 15.84 -4.10
N ILE A 95 4.33 14.76 -3.80
CA ILE A 95 3.84 13.65 -2.99
C ILE A 95 4.57 13.68 -1.64
N ARG A 96 3.80 13.74 -0.56
CA ARG A 96 4.31 13.73 0.82
C ARG A 96 3.79 12.51 1.57
N TYR A 97 4.71 11.78 2.18
CA TYR A 97 4.44 10.64 3.04
C TYR A 97 4.61 11.06 4.49
N LEU A 98 3.51 11.10 5.21
CA LEU A 98 3.42 11.56 6.58
C LEU A 98 3.22 10.37 7.51
N ASN A 99 3.82 10.46 8.69
CA ASN A 99 3.46 9.62 9.81
C ASN A 99 2.58 10.42 10.78
N LYS A 100 1.27 10.15 10.77
CA LYS A 100 0.30 10.83 11.66
C LYS A 100 0.49 10.52 13.14
N PHE A 101 1.20 9.46 13.52
CA PHE A 101 1.42 9.17 14.95
C PHE A 101 2.42 10.13 15.60
N ASN A 102 3.35 10.69 14.82
CA ASN A 102 4.37 11.62 15.31
C ASN A 102 4.43 12.93 14.52
N ASN A 103 3.49 13.15 13.60
CA ASN A 103 3.39 14.30 12.69
C ASN A 103 4.67 14.58 11.88
N LYS A 104 5.53 13.58 11.65
CA LYS A 104 6.75 13.75 10.85
C LYS A 104 6.52 13.44 9.38
N ILE A 105 7.16 14.22 8.52
CA ILE A 105 7.33 13.89 7.11
C ILE A 105 8.39 12.77 7.03
N VAL A 106 7.99 11.61 6.54
CA VAL A 106 8.87 10.44 6.38
C VAL A 106 9.60 10.52 5.05
N LYS A 107 8.90 10.96 3.99
CA LYS A 107 9.44 11.11 2.65
C LYS A 107 8.67 12.20 1.91
N GLU A 108 9.37 12.98 1.10
CA GLU A 108 8.79 14.00 0.23
C GLU A 108 9.37 13.84 -1.18
N LEU A 109 8.50 13.91 -2.17
CA LEU A 109 8.81 13.81 -3.58
C LEU A 109 8.19 15.02 -4.28
N PRO A 110 8.90 16.15 -4.36
CA PRO A 110 8.39 17.33 -5.04
C PRO A 110 8.31 17.07 -6.56
N TRP A 111 7.38 17.71 -7.28
CA TRP A 111 7.20 17.45 -8.72
C TRP A 111 8.45 17.70 -9.56
N ASN A 112 9.29 18.65 -9.16
CA ASN A 112 10.58 18.94 -9.80
C ASN A 112 11.61 17.79 -9.64
N SER A 113 11.46 16.92 -8.65
CA SER A 113 12.33 15.74 -8.46
C SER A 113 12.06 14.63 -9.47
N PHE A 114 10.91 14.63 -10.16
CA PHE A 114 10.60 13.58 -11.13
C PHE A 114 11.63 13.61 -12.27
N ALA A 115 12.10 12.45 -12.70
CA ALA A 115 13.08 12.37 -13.76
C ALA A 115 12.52 11.57 -14.93
N LYS A 116 12.99 11.91 -16.13
CA LYS A 116 12.80 11.06 -17.30
C LYS A 116 13.60 9.79 -17.13
N ARG A 117 13.06 8.68 -17.64
CA ARG A 117 13.62 7.35 -17.48
C ARG A 117 14.91 7.14 -18.24
N GLU A 118 15.11 7.92 -19.30
CA GLU A 118 16.37 8.02 -20.06
C GLU A 118 17.57 8.40 -19.18
N LYS A 119 17.35 9.06 -18.04
CA LYS A 119 18.41 9.45 -17.09
C LYS A 119 18.79 8.33 -16.10
N LEU A 120 18.22 7.14 -16.22
CA LEU A 120 18.62 5.98 -15.41
C LEU A 120 19.83 5.29 -16.05
N GLU A 121 20.94 5.24 -15.31
CA GLU A 121 22.20 4.64 -15.74
C GLU A 121 22.13 3.11 -15.95
N TYR A 122 21.09 2.44 -15.45
CA TYR A 122 21.02 0.96 -15.36
C TYR A 122 19.76 0.36 -15.97
N VAL A 123 19.35 0.79 -17.18
CA VAL A 123 18.20 0.17 -17.86
C VAL A 123 18.67 -0.62 -19.08
N PHE A 124 18.45 -1.94 -19.04
CA PHE A 124 18.81 -2.88 -20.12
C PHE A 124 17.92 -2.74 -21.37
N GLU A 125 16.73 -2.15 -21.24
CA GLU A 125 15.81 -1.86 -22.34
C GLU A 125 15.32 -0.41 -22.24
N VAL A 126 15.28 0.31 -23.37
CA VAL A 126 14.73 1.68 -23.40
C VAL A 126 13.22 1.59 -23.12
N PRO A 127 12.72 2.04 -21.95
CA PRO A 127 11.31 1.90 -21.65
C PRO A 127 10.52 2.93 -22.43
N LYS A 128 9.35 2.53 -22.92
CA LYS A 128 8.46 3.40 -23.70
C LYS A 128 7.88 4.57 -22.89
N PHE A 129 7.79 4.42 -21.57
CA PHE A 129 7.13 5.39 -20.68
C PHE A 129 7.91 5.61 -19.38
N ASP A 130 7.87 6.86 -18.89
CA ASP A 130 8.53 7.27 -17.64
C ASP A 130 7.79 6.74 -16.41
N VAL A 131 6.46 6.83 -16.41
CA VAL A 131 5.58 6.27 -15.37
C VAL A 131 4.96 4.98 -15.90
N SER A 132 5.13 3.90 -15.15
CA SER A 132 4.59 2.58 -15.49
C SER A 132 3.97 1.91 -14.26
N SER A 133 3.04 0.98 -14.47
CA SER A 133 2.53 0.13 -13.40
C SER A 133 2.61 -1.35 -13.79
N GLN A 134 2.96 -2.19 -12.84
CA GLN A 134 2.93 -3.63 -13.00
C GLN A 134 2.29 -4.24 -11.76
N MET A 135 1.52 -5.32 -11.91
CA MET A 135 1.07 -6.13 -10.78
C MET A 135 2.13 -7.22 -10.52
N PRO A 136 2.89 -7.16 -9.41
CA PRO A 136 3.81 -8.25 -9.06
C PRO A 136 3.03 -9.55 -8.85
N MET A 137 3.65 -10.70 -9.19
CA MET A 137 3.02 -12.03 -9.12
C MET A 137 2.47 -12.40 -7.73
N LYS A 138 2.96 -11.76 -6.66
CA LYS A 138 2.52 -11.98 -5.26
C LYS A 138 1.72 -10.81 -4.67
N SER A 139 1.28 -9.85 -5.51
CA SER A 139 0.55 -8.67 -5.07
C SER A 139 -0.89 -8.70 -5.61
N LEU A 140 -1.82 -8.26 -4.78
CA LEU A 140 -3.21 -7.98 -5.19
C LEU A 140 -3.37 -6.57 -5.79
N PHE A 141 -2.33 -5.74 -5.73
CA PHE A 141 -2.36 -4.35 -6.13
C PHE A 141 -1.22 -4.03 -7.10
N ASP A 142 -1.53 -3.18 -8.07
CA ASP A 142 -0.55 -2.61 -8.98
C ASP A 142 0.48 -1.78 -8.21
N GLN A 143 1.74 -2.03 -8.53
CA GLN A 143 2.88 -1.25 -8.10
C GLN A 143 3.23 -0.28 -9.22
N PHE A 144 3.26 1.01 -8.90
CA PHE A 144 3.68 2.06 -9.81
C PHE A 144 5.17 2.30 -9.66
N TYR A 145 5.82 2.63 -10.76
CA TYR A 145 7.25 2.89 -10.86
C TYR A 145 7.47 4.18 -11.64
N TRP A 146 8.25 5.10 -11.06
CA TRP A 146 8.66 6.32 -11.74
C TRP A 146 10.06 6.77 -11.28
N PRO A 147 10.90 7.32 -12.16
CA PRO A 147 12.21 7.83 -11.79
C PRO A 147 12.10 9.14 -11.00
N VAL A 148 12.96 9.28 -9.98
CA VAL A 148 13.11 10.50 -9.19
C VAL A 148 14.59 10.79 -8.95
N LEU A 149 14.95 12.07 -9.01
CA LEU A 149 16.26 12.60 -8.67
C LEU A 149 16.30 12.85 -7.16
N ILE A 150 17.10 12.07 -6.44
CA ILE A 150 17.33 12.20 -5.00
C ILE A 150 18.84 12.24 -4.81
N ASP A 151 19.35 13.26 -4.11
CA ASP A 151 20.79 13.43 -3.84
C ASP A 151 21.65 13.34 -5.12
N ASN A 152 21.21 14.03 -6.18
CA ASN A 152 21.82 14.03 -7.52
C ASN A 152 21.90 12.67 -8.23
N LYS A 153 21.24 11.64 -7.70
CA LYS A 153 21.15 10.31 -8.32
C LYS A 153 19.72 10.02 -8.74
N VAL A 154 19.56 9.58 -10.00
CA VAL A 154 18.25 9.12 -10.47
C VAL A 154 18.00 7.71 -9.94
N THR A 155 16.90 7.54 -9.21
CA THR A 155 16.47 6.27 -8.62
C THR A 155 15.04 5.98 -9.03
N VAL A 156 14.68 4.69 -9.16
CA VAL A 156 13.28 4.31 -9.40
C VAL A 156 12.54 4.32 -8.08
N HIS A 157 11.61 5.25 -7.92
CA HIS A 157 10.66 5.20 -6.83
C HIS A 157 9.52 4.26 -7.19
N ASN A 158 9.02 3.54 -6.19
CA ASN A 158 7.85 2.69 -6.34
C ASN A 158 6.79 2.99 -5.27
N ASP A 159 5.52 2.96 -5.68
CA ASP A 159 4.39 3.05 -4.76
C ASP A 159 3.18 2.26 -5.26
N ALA A 160 2.48 1.59 -4.35
CA ALA A 160 1.19 0.95 -4.65
C ALA A 160 0.01 1.87 -4.29
N PHE A 161 0.28 3.08 -3.79
CA PHE A 161 -0.69 3.98 -3.16
C PHE A 161 -1.42 3.31 -2.00
N LEU A 162 -0.63 2.60 -1.19
CA LEU A 162 -1.04 1.90 0.03
C LEU A 162 -0.26 2.45 1.22
N GLY A 163 -0.80 2.28 2.41
CA GLY A 163 -0.07 2.59 3.62
C GLY A 163 0.92 1.49 3.96
N ARG A 164 2.06 1.85 4.54
CA ARG A 164 3.06 0.87 4.99
C ARG A 164 2.87 0.46 6.44
N HIS A 165 2.04 1.17 7.18
CA HIS A 165 1.76 0.86 8.58
C HIS A 165 0.68 -0.23 8.67
N PHE A 166 0.88 -1.27 9.49
CA PHE A 166 -0.06 -2.40 9.61
C PHE A 166 -1.47 -1.98 10.08
N PHE A 167 -1.59 -0.96 10.94
CA PHE A 167 -2.90 -0.36 11.27
C PHE A 167 -3.51 0.54 10.18
N VAL A 168 -2.83 0.82 9.08
CA VAL A 168 -3.30 1.76 8.05
C VAL A 168 -2.86 1.29 6.66
N MET A 169 -2.90 -0.02 6.41
CA MET A 169 -2.31 -0.60 5.20
C MET A 169 -3.10 -0.24 3.94
N PHE A 170 -4.43 -0.15 4.06
CA PHE A 170 -5.32 0.07 2.93
C PHE A 170 -6.01 1.43 3.00
N TYR A 171 -6.13 2.06 1.85
CA TYR A 171 -6.83 3.34 1.70
C TYR A 171 -8.13 3.14 0.91
N VAL A 172 -9.24 3.66 1.43
CA VAL A 172 -10.55 3.63 0.76
C VAL A 172 -10.48 4.39 -0.56
N ASN A 173 -9.76 5.51 -0.57
CA ASN A 173 -9.66 6.42 -1.71
C ASN A 173 -8.38 6.20 -2.54
N ARG A 174 -7.91 4.96 -2.64
CA ARG A 174 -6.71 4.61 -3.43
C ARG A 174 -6.85 5.08 -4.89
N LEU A 175 -8.04 4.97 -5.46
CA LEU A 175 -8.28 5.34 -6.84
C LEU A 175 -8.16 6.85 -7.07
N GLU A 176 -8.63 7.63 -6.12
CA GLU A 176 -8.49 9.08 -6.08
C GLU A 176 -7.04 9.49 -5.89
N LEU A 177 -6.26 8.76 -5.09
CA LEU A 177 -4.81 9.00 -4.98
C LEU A 177 -4.11 8.78 -6.33
N ILE A 178 -4.41 7.68 -7.02
CA ILE A 178 -3.84 7.39 -8.34
C ILE A 178 -4.26 8.45 -9.35
N ARG A 179 -5.54 8.77 -9.42
CA ARG A 179 -6.06 9.84 -10.29
C ARG A 179 -5.37 11.17 -10.02
N THR A 180 -5.25 11.60 -8.77
CA THR A 180 -4.60 12.86 -8.41
C THR A 180 -3.11 12.82 -8.70
N PHE A 181 -2.44 11.68 -8.53
CA PHE A 181 -1.06 11.49 -8.98
C PHE A 181 -0.91 11.73 -10.48
N LEU A 182 -1.72 11.06 -11.31
CA LEU A 182 -1.69 11.20 -12.76
C LEU A 182 -1.99 12.64 -13.18
N LEU A 183 -2.97 13.27 -12.54
CA LEU A 183 -3.30 14.67 -12.78
C LEU A 183 -2.15 15.60 -12.37
N GLY A 184 -1.44 15.32 -11.27
CA GLY A 184 -0.27 16.07 -10.83
C GLY A 184 0.89 15.96 -11.81
N VAL A 185 1.15 14.77 -12.36
CA VAL A 185 2.11 14.60 -13.45
C VAL A 185 1.72 15.45 -14.65
N ALA A 186 0.46 15.41 -15.09
CA ALA A 186 0.01 16.19 -16.24
C ALA A 186 0.08 17.73 -16.04
N HIS A 187 -0.17 18.22 -14.83
CA HIS A 187 -0.11 19.66 -14.50
C HIS A 187 1.32 20.16 -14.32
N TYR A 188 2.11 19.45 -13.52
CA TYR A 188 3.39 19.97 -13.03
C TYR A 188 4.59 19.43 -13.80
N ARG A 189 4.44 18.31 -14.51
CA ARG A 189 5.47 17.64 -15.30
C ARG A 189 4.92 17.07 -16.61
N PRO A 190 4.38 17.92 -17.51
CA PRO A 190 3.83 17.47 -18.79
C PRO A 190 4.88 16.84 -19.71
N ASP A 191 6.17 17.01 -19.40
CA ASP A 191 7.29 16.36 -20.08
C ASP A 191 7.42 14.86 -19.76
N ILE A 192 6.81 14.39 -18.67
CA ILE A 192 6.85 13.00 -18.20
C ILE A 192 5.76 12.19 -18.89
N THR A 193 6.16 11.09 -19.51
CA THR A 193 5.26 10.19 -20.22
C THR A 193 4.67 9.13 -19.29
N VAL A 194 3.36 8.90 -19.39
CA VAL A 194 2.63 7.93 -18.58
C VAL A 194 2.15 6.79 -19.46
N ASP A 195 2.33 5.55 -19.01
CA ASP A 195 1.80 4.37 -19.70
C ASP A 195 0.26 4.44 -19.77
N PRO A 196 -0.34 4.45 -20.99
CA PRO A 196 -1.78 4.51 -21.19
C PRO A 196 -2.54 3.38 -20.48
N ILE A 197 -1.92 2.21 -20.27
CA ILE A 197 -2.58 1.08 -19.62
C ILE A 197 -3.02 1.41 -18.18
N ILE A 198 -2.31 2.34 -17.53
CA ILE A 198 -2.61 2.78 -16.17
C ILE A 198 -4.03 3.35 -16.11
N PHE A 199 -4.41 4.16 -17.09
CA PHE A 199 -5.73 4.79 -17.17
C PHE A 199 -6.82 3.74 -17.30
N THR A 200 -6.64 2.78 -18.21
CA THR A 200 -7.58 1.68 -18.43
C THR A 200 -7.73 0.78 -17.21
N ASN A 201 -6.63 0.32 -16.62
CA ASN A 201 -6.64 -0.58 -15.45
C ASN A 201 -7.28 0.06 -14.22
N HIS A 202 -7.25 1.38 -14.14
CA HIS A 202 -7.79 2.15 -13.01
C HIS A 202 -9.10 2.85 -13.34
N TYR A 203 -9.77 2.54 -14.47
CA TYR A 203 -11.05 3.15 -14.84
C TYR A 203 -11.00 4.70 -14.86
N ILE A 204 -9.84 5.27 -15.21
CA ILE A 204 -9.64 6.71 -15.31
C ILE A 204 -9.67 7.10 -16.78
N ASN A 205 -10.52 8.04 -17.16
CA ASN A 205 -10.54 8.58 -18.51
C ASN A 205 -9.29 9.48 -18.72
N PRO A 206 -8.43 9.21 -19.72
CA PRO A 206 -7.18 9.96 -19.92
C PRO A 206 -7.39 11.42 -20.35
N GLU A 207 -8.56 11.78 -20.88
CA GLU A 207 -8.83 13.13 -21.38
C GLU A 207 -9.26 14.08 -20.26
N ASN A 208 -10.11 13.61 -19.34
CA ASN A 208 -10.72 14.45 -18.30
C ASN A 208 -10.42 13.97 -16.87
N TYR A 209 -9.62 12.91 -16.72
CA TYR A 209 -9.24 12.31 -15.45
C TYR A 209 -10.44 11.92 -14.57
N SER A 210 -11.63 11.73 -15.14
CA SER A 210 -12.80 11.26 -14.40
C SER A 210 -12.68 9.75 -14.16
N ILE A 211 -13.17 9.30 -13.00
CA ILE A 211 -13.18 7.89 -12.62
C ILE A 211 -14.55 7.29 -12.96
N ASP A 212 -14.57 6.20 -13.72
CA ASP A 212 -15.78 5.41 -13.96
C ASP A 212 -16.05 4.43 -12.81
N TYR A 213 -16.64 4.96 -11.74
CA TYR A 213 -17.08 4.14 -10.59
C TYR A 213 -18.16 3.12 -10.96
N ARG A 214 -18.94 3.36 -12.02
CA ARG A 214 -20.02 2.44 -12.41
C ARG A 214 -19.43 1.19 -13.04
N GLN A 215 -18.51 1.34 -13.97
CA GLN A 215 -17.79 0.23 -14.58
C GLN A 215 -17.00 -0.55 -13.51
N GLN A 216 -16.29 0.15 -12.64
CA GLN A 216 -15.55 -0.49 -11.54
C GLN A 216 -16.46 -1.36 -10.65
N LYS A 217 -17.62 -0.82 -10.22
CA LYS A 217 -18.59 -1.56 -9.40
C LYS A 217 -19.16 -2.76 -10.15
N ARG A 218 -19.49 -2.60 -11.43
CA ARG A 218 -20.03 -3.67 -12.27
C ARG A 218 -19.04 -4.84 -12.39
N VAL A 219 -17.77 -4.55 -12.69
CA VAL A 219 -16.72 -5.58 -12.78
C VAL A 219 -16.56 -6.29 -11.44
N ARG A 220 -16.48 -5.56 -10.31
CA ARG A 220 -16.38 -6.17 -8.98
C ARG A 220 -17.55 -7.11 -8.66
N ILE A 221 -18.79 -6.72 -8.96
CA ILE A 221 -19.97 -7.55 -8.72
C ILE A 221 -19.92 -8.80 -9.62
N MET A 222 -19.63 -8.63 -10.91
CA MET A 222 -19.51 -9.75 -11.84
C MET A 222 -18.43 -10.75 -11.41
N SER A 223 -17.26 -10.27 -10.98
CA SER A 223 -16.19 -11.13 -10.46
C SER A 223 -16.63 -11.87 -9.19
N ALA A 224 -17.33 -11.21 -8.27
CA ALA A 224 -17.83 -11.86 -7.05
C ALA A 224 -18.85 -12.96 -7.37
N VAL A 225 -19.81 -12.68 -8.25
CA VAL A 225 -20.81 -13.66 -8.71
C VAL A 225 -20.13 -14.84 -9.40
N PHE A 226 -19.16 -14.57 -10.27
CA PHE A 226 -18.38 -15.61 -10.94
C PHE A 226 -17.66 -16.52 -9.93
N CYS A 227 -17.00 -15.95 -8.92
CA CYS A 227 -16.34 -16.73 -7.87
C CYS A 227 -17.33 -17.61 -7.10
N ILE A 228 -18.51 -17.08 -6.75
CA ILE A 228 -19.56 -17.85 -6.04
C ILE A 228 -20.03 -19.04 -6.89
N VAL A 229 -20.26 -18.82 -8.19
CA VAL A 229 -20.67 -19.89 -9.12
C VAL A 229 -19.58 -20.97 -9.23
N VAL A 230 -18.33 -20.58 -9.41
CA VAL A 230 -17.21 -21.53 -9.51
C VAL A 230 -17.06 -22.35 -8.22
N LEU A 231 -17.10 -21.72 -7.05
CA LEU A 231 -17.03 -22.41 -5.77
C LEU A 231 -18.22 -23.36 -5.54
N GLY A 232 -19.43 -22.95 -5.94
CA GLY A 232 -20.61 -23.80 -5.88
C GLY A 232 -20.51 -25.02 -6.79
N LEU A 233 -19.99 -24.84 -8.01
CA LEU A 233 -19.74 -25.96 -8.92
C LEU A 233 -18.69 -26.92 -8.37
N ILE A 234 -17.57 -26.41 -7.83
CA ILE A 234 -16.56 -27.25 -7.17
C ILE A 234 -17.18 -28.05 -6.03
N TYR A 235 -17.97 -27.42 -5.17
CA TYR A 235 -18.65 -28.10 -4.07
C TYR A 235 -19.61 -29.19 -4.56
N TYR A 236 -20.36 -28.94 -5.64
CA TYR A 236 -21.30 -29.90 -6.23
C TYR A 236 -20.61 -31.09 -6.92
N PHE A 237 -19.42 -30.91 -7.50
CA PHE A 237 -18.71 -32.00 -8.17
C PHE A 237 -17.74 -32.77 -7.26
N VAL A 238 -17.36 -32.20 -6.11
CA VAL A 238 -16.49 -32.85 -5.12
C VAL A 238 -17.29 -33.66 -4.08
N ASN A 239 -18.54 -33.27 -3.81
CA ASN A 239 -19.51 -34.07 -3.03
C ASN A 239 -20.43 -34.87 -3.95
#